data_AF-A0A536HK72-F1
#
_entry.id   AF-A0A536HK72-F1
#
_cell.length_a   1.000
_cell.length_b   1.000
_cell.length_c   1.000
_cell.angle_alpha   90.00
_cell.angle_beta   90.00
_cell.angle_gamma   90.00
#
_symmetry.space_group_name_H-M   'P 1'
#
loop_
_entity.id
_entity.type
_entity.pdbx_description
1 polymer ?
#
loop_
_entity_poly.entity_id
_entity_poly.type
_entity_poly.pdbx_seq_one_letter_code
_entity_poly.pdbx_strand_id
1 'polypeptide(L)'
;MNPNLRRWMALVVVCFGQLMIMLDTTIVNVALPYIQRDLLFSQADLTWVVNAYLIAFGGFLLLAGRMGDLIGRRKVFLAGVFLFTVASVGTGFAPAAGNLIAGRFLQGVGASLSAGV
;
A
#
# COMPACT_ATOMS: atom_id res chain seq x y z
N MET A 1 0.37 8.71 32.69
CA MET A 1 0.67 7.74 31.59
C MET A 1 2.00 8.16 30.98
N ASN A 2 3.05 7.35 31.13
CA ASN A 2 4.44 7.77 30.91
C ASN A 2 4.69 8.17 29.44
N PRO A 3 5.28 9.34 29.16
CA PRO A 3 5.55 9.81 27.80
C PRO A 3 6.35 8.81 26.95
N ASN A 4 7.22 8.03 27.61
CA ASN A 4 8.03 6.98 26.98
C ASN A 4 7.18 5.83 26.44
N LEU A 5 6.13 5.40 27.16
CA LEU A 5 5.27 4.31 26.70
C LEU A 5 4.50 4.70 25.43
N ARG A 6 4.00 5.94 25.35
CA ARG A 6 3.32 6.44 24.14
C ARG A 6 4.24 6.50 22.92
N ARG A 7 5.51 6.86 23.09
CA ARG A 7 6.52 6.88 22.01
C ARG A 7 6.85 5.46 21.53
N TRP A 8 7.04 4.52 22.45
CA TRP A 8 7.26 3.11 22.12
C TRP A 8 6.06 2.48 21.41
N MET A 9 4.83 2.75 21.86
CA MET A 9 3.63 2.28 21.17
C MET A 9 3.52 2.87 19.76
N ALA A 10 3.83 4.16 19.57
CA ALA A 10 3.83 4.77 18.25
C ALA A 10 4.87 4.12 17.32
N LEU A 11 6.08 3.83 17.83
CA LEU A 11 7.11 3.10 17.08
C LEU A 11 6.61 1.71 16.64
N VAL A 12 6.00 0.95 17.56
CA VAL A 12 5.44 -0.38 17.22
C VAL A 12 4.40 -0.27 16.10
N VAL A 13 3.50 0.71 16.17
CA VAL A 13 2.47 0.94 15.15
C VAL A 13 3.09 1.29 13.79
N VAL A 14 4.10 2.17 13.77
CA VAL A 14 4.79 2.56 12.54
C VAL A 14 5.55 1.38 11.93
N CYS A 15 6.29 0.62 12.75
CA CYS A 15 6.98 -0.59 12.31
C CYS A 15 6.01 -1.63 11.76
N PHE A 16 4.86 -1.83 12.41
CA PHE A 16 3.84 -2.76 11.93
C PHE A 16 3.24 -2.31 10.60
N GLY A 17 2.99 -1.01 10.43
CA GLY A 17 2.54 -0.45 9.15
C GLY A 17 3.55 -0.66 8.03
N GLN A 18 4.84 -0.43 8.28
CA GLN A 18 5.90 -0.68 7.29
C GLN A 18 6.05 -2.17 6.96
N LEU A 19 6.01 -3.03 7.98
CA LEU A 19 6.03 -4.47 7.78
C LEU A 19 4.84 -4.95 6.94
N MET A 20 3.64 -4.43 7.20
CA MET A 20 2.43 -4.73 6.43
C MET A 20 2.61 -4.39 4.94
N ILE A 21 3.16 -3.22 4.62
CA ILE A 21 3.38 -2.77 3.24
C ILE A 21 4.42 -3.63 2.52
N MET A 22 5.53 -3.94 3.20
CA MET A 22 6.57 -4.86 2.70
C MET A 22 6.00 -6.25 2.42
N LEU A 23 5.18 -6.78 3.34
CA LEU A 23 4.55 -8.08 3.19
C LEU A 23 3.63 -8.14 1.97
N ASP A 24 2.80 -7.12 1.73
CA ASP A 24 1.90 -7.08 0.57
C ASP A 24 2.66 -7.21 -0.75
N THR A 25 3.72 -6.41 -0.94
CA THR A 25 4.53 -6.47 -2.18
C THR A 25 5.18 -7.85 -2.34
N THR A 26 5.60 -8.48 -1.25
CA THR A 26 6.20 -9.82 -1.28
C THR A 26 5.17 -10.89 -1.63
N ILE A 27 4.00 -10.87 -0.98
CA ILE A 27 2.88 -11.80 -1.23
C ILE A 27 2.53 -11.80 -2.70
N VAL A 28 2.53 -10.64 -3.33
CA VAL A 28 2.04 -10.47 -4.69
C VAL A 28 3.03 -10.99 -5.70
N ASN A 29 4.31 -10.71 -5.51
CA ASN A 29 5.35 -11.30 -6.33
C ASN A 29 5.33 -12.84 -6.25
N VAL A 30 5.04 -13.41 -5.08
CA VAL A 30 4.87 -14.86 -4.91
C VAL A 30 3.57 -15.37 -5.56
N ALA A 31 2.51 -14.56 -5.55
CA ALA A 31 1.20 -14.91 -6.11
C ALA A 31 1.10 -14.72 -7.63
N LEU A 32 1.94 -13.89 -8.26
CA LEU A 32 1.95 -13.61 -9.70
C LEU A 32 1.83 -14.87 -10.58
N PRO A 33 2.62 -15.95 -10.37
CA PRO A 33 2.49 -17.16 -11.19
C PRO A 33 1.12 -17.85 -11.05
N TYR A 34 0.48 -17.75 -9.88
CA TYR A 34 -0.86 -18.28 -9.65
C TYR A 34 -1.92 -17.39 -10.30
N ILE A 35 -1.82 -16.07 -10.14
CA ILE A 35 -2.69 -15.08 -10.80
C ILE A 35 -2.66 -15.26 -12.33
N GLN A 36 -1.47 -15.52 -12.90
CA GLN A 36 -1.31 -15.79 -14.33
C GLN A 36 -2.08 -17.03 -14.79
N ARG A 37 -1.98 -18.13 -14.03
CA ARG A 37 -2.60 -19.41 -14.37
C ARG A 37 -4.10 -19.41 -14.15
N ASP A 38 -4.55 -18.84 -13.04
CA ASP A 38 -5.95 -18.92 -12.61
C ASP A 38 -6.84 -17.89 -13.32
N LEU A 39 -6.31 -16.72 -13.68
CA LEU A 39 -7.07 -15.68 -14.38
C LEU A 39 -6.68 -15.52 -15.87
N LEU A 40 -5.84 -16.40 -16.41
CA LEU A 40 -5.37 -16.35 -17.81
C LEU A 40 -4.76 -14.98 -18.18
N PHE A 41 -4.07 -14.32 -17.24
CA PHE A 41 -3.49 -12.99 -17.48
C PHE A 41 -2.42 -13.03 -18.57
N SER A 42 -2.37 -11.97 -19.36
CA SER A 42 -1.25 -11.73 -20.26
C SER A 42 0.01 -11.32 -19.48
N GLN A 43 1.17 -11.46 -20.11
CA GLN A 43 2.43 -10.97 -19.53
C GLN A 43 2.39 -9.44 -19.27
N ALA A 44 1.63 -8.70 -20.08
CA ALA A 44 1.44 -7.27 -19.92
C ALA A 44 0.64 -6.95 -18.65
N ASP A 45 -0.40 -7.72 -18.34
CA ASP A 45 -1.23 -7.51 -17.14
C ASP A 45 -0.42 -7.71 -15.86
N LEU A 46 0.40 -8.76 -15.79
CA LEU A 46 1.28 -9.01 -14.64
C LEU A 46 2.28 -7.87 -14.42
N THR A 47 2.81 -7.32 -15.51
CA THR A 47 3.70 -6.15 -15.47
C THR A 47 2.96 -4.94 -14.90
N TRP A 48 1.70 -4.73 -15.31
CA TRP A 48 0.86 -3.65 -14.80
C TRP A 48 0.45 -3.82 -13.34
N VAL A 49 0.26 -5.05 -12.85
CA VAL A 49 -0.01 -5.31 -11.42
C VAL A 49 1.08 -4.72 -10.54
N VAL A 50 2.35 -4.92 -10.92
CA VAL A 50 3.50 -4.36 -10.17
C VAL A 50 3.68 -2.87 -10.45
N ASN A 51 3.62 -2.46 -11.72
CA ASN A 51 3.88 -1.07 -12.10
C ASN A 51 2.83 -0.10 -11.59
N ALA A 52 1.55 -0.45 -11.57
CA ALA A 52 0.51 0.43 -11.06
C ALA A 52 0.73 0.80 -9.59
N TYR A 53 1.19 -0.15 -8.78
CA TYR A 53 1.59 0.10 -7.40
C TYR A 53 2.79 1.05 -7.34
N LEU A 54 3.85 0.78 -8.09
CA LEU A 54 5.09 1.59 -8.06
C LEU A 54 4.88 3.01 -8.57
N ILE A 55 4.09 3.18 -9.63
CA ILE A 55 3.75 4.49 -10.21
C ILE A 55 2.97 5.32 -9.19
N ALA A 56 1.94 4.72 -8.57
CA ALA A 56 1.18 5.41 -7.52
C ALA A 56 2.06 5.73 -6.31
N PHE A 57 2.81 4.75 -5.82
CA PHE A 57 3.68 4.94 -4.66
C PHE A 57 4.69 6.07 -4.90
N GLY A 58 5.46 6.00 -5.98
CA GLY A 58 6.47 7.00 -6.30
C GLY A 58 5.88 8.37 -6.66
N GLY A 59 4.81 8.38 -7.46
CA GLY A 59 4.16 9.62 -7.92
C GLY A 59 3.52 10.43 -6.80
N PHE A 60 2.99 9.77 -5.78
CA PHE A 60 2.32 10.42 -4.65
C PHE A 60 3.22 10.59 -3.42
N LEU A 61 4.45 10.05 -3.40
CA LEU A 61 5.34 10.10 -2.23
C LEU A 61 5.66 11.53 -1.78
N LEU A 62 6.03 12.39 -2.73
CA LEU A 62 6.34 13.79 -2.42
C LEU A 62 5.09 14.57 -1.98
N LEU A 63 3.94 14.27 -2.58
CA LEU A 63 2.66 14.88 -2.20
C LEU A 63 2.27 14.45 -0.77
N ALA A 64 2.44 13.17 -0.44
CA ALA A 64 2.18 12.62 0.88
C ALA A 64 3.02 13.32 1.96
N GLY A 65 4.31 13.55 1.72
CA GLY A 65 5.16 14.30 2.65
C GLY A 65 4.69 15.73 2.84
N ARG A 66 4.36 16.43 1.74
CA ARG A 66 3.80 17.79 1.80
C ARG A 66 2.49 17.83 2.59
N MET A 67 1.60 16.85 2.38
CA MET A 67 0.35 16.72 3.15
C MET A 67 0.63 16.46 4.62
N GLY A 68 1.62 15.63 4.96
CA GLY A 68 2.03 15.36 6.33
C GLY A 68 2.44 16.63 7.09
N ASP A 69 3.14 17.52 6.41
CA ASP A 69 3.56 18.81 6.96
C ASP A 69 2.39 19.79 7.14
N LEU A 70 1.39 19.76 6.24
CA LEU A 70 0.25 20.70 6.26
C LEU A 70 -0.88 20.28 7.20
N ILE A 71 -1.33 19.03 7.13
CA ILE A 71 -2.51 18.54 7.88
C ILE A 71 -2.15 17.65 9.08
N GLY A 72 -0.86 17.37 9.26
CA GLY A 72 -0.31 16.69 10.42
C GLY A 72 0.02 15.22 10.16
N ARG A 73 1.25 14.85 10.51
CA ARG A 73 1.87 13.54 10.23
C ARG A 73 1.00 12.34 10.63
N ARG A 74 0.49 12.36 11.87
CA ARG A 74 -0.34 11.26 12.38
C ARG A 74 -1.61 11.01 11.55
N LYS A 75 -2.26 12.07 11.04
CA LYS A 75 -3.50 11.92 10.26
C LYS A 75 -3.23 11.30 8.90
N VAL A 76 -2.17 11.76 8.24
CA VAL A 76 -1.78 11.25 6.91
C VAL A 76 -1.33 9.79 7.00
N PHE A 77 -0.54 9.45 8.02
CA PHE A 77 -0.16 8.06 8.28
C PHE A 77 -1.39 7.14 8.43
N LEU A 78 -2.32 7.51 9.31
CA LEU A 78 -3.53 6.70 9.56
C LEU A 78 -4.43 6.61 8.32
N ALA A 79 -4.57 7.70 7.56
CA ALA A 79 -5.32 7.70 6.31
C ALA A 79 -4.67 6.77 5.26
N GLY A 80 -3.34 6.79 5.17
CA GLY A 80 -2.58 5.90 4.29
C GLY A 80 -2.76 4.43 4.65
N VAL A 81 -2.61 4.08 5.93
CA VAL A 81 -2.83 2.71 6.43
C VAL A 81 -4.27 2.26 6.18
N PHE A 82 -5.25 3.13 6.43
CA PHE A 82 -6.66 2.82 6.18
C PHE A 82 -6.94 2.56 4.69
N LEU A 83 -6.50 3.46 3.81
CA LEU A 83 -6.65 3.31 2.36
C LEU A 83 -5.98 2.03 1.86
N PHE A 84 -4.75 1.77 2.33
CA PHE A 84 -4.01 0.57 2.00
C PHE A 84 -4.79 -0.69 2.39
N THR A 85 -5.30 -0.72 3.63
CA THR A 85 -6.02 -1.89 4.16
C THR A 85 -7.29 -2.17 3.35
N VAL A 86 -8.09 -1.14 3.07
CA VAL A 86 -9.32 -1.27 2.28
C VAL A 86 -8.99 -1.72 0.85
N ALA A 87 -7.96 -1.16 0.24
CA ALA A 87 -7.51 -1.56 -1.09
C ALA A 87 -6.99 -3.01 -1.12
N SER A 88 -6.23 -3.45 -0.11
CA SER A 88 -5.78 -4.84 0.05
C SER A 88 -6.94 -5.82 0.10
N VAL A 89 -7.95 -5.52 0.92
CA VAL A 89 -9.17 -6.35 0.97
C VAL A 89 -9.84 -6.40 -0.41
N GLY A 90 -9.98 -5.25 -1.07
CA GLY A 90 -10.54 -5.19 -2.43
C GLY A 90 -9.76 -6.01 -3.47
N THR A 91 -8.42 -5.99 -3.40
CA THR A 91 -7.57 -6.78 -4.31
C THR A 91 -7.71 -8.28 -4.10
N GLY A 92 -7.98 -8.73 -2.87
CA GLY A 92 -8.21 -10.15 -2.57
C GLY A 92 -9.47 -10.72 -3.21
N PHE A 93 -10.45 -9.86 -3.55
CA PHE A 93 -11.69 -10.23 -4.24
C PHE A 93 -11.72 -9.78 -5.71
N ALA A 94 -10.58 -9.44 -6.31
CA ALA A 94 -10.54 -8.91 -7.67
C ALA A 94 -10.95 -9.99 -8.70
N PRO A 95 -12.04 -9.78 -9.47
CA PRO A 95 -12.53 -10.78 -10.43
C PRO A 95 -11.79 -10.76 -11.78
N ALA A 96 -11.01 -9.71 -12.05
CA ALA A 96 -10.34 -9.49 -13.34
C ALA A 96 -9.07 -8.64 -13.18
N ALA A 97 -8.22 -8.62 -14.22
CA ALA A 97 -6.98 -7.85 -14.28
C ALA A 97 -7.17 -6.36 -13.98
N GLY A 98 -8.16 -5.73 -14.61
CA GLY A 98 -8.43 -4.31 -14.39
C GLY A 98 -8.71 -3.97 -12.92
N ASN A 99 -9.50 -4.80 -12.22
CA ASN A 99 -9.81 -4.60 -10.80
C ASN A 99 -8.57 -4.78 -9.93
N LEU A 100 -7.73 -5.77 -10.24
CA LEU A 100 -6.50 -6.01 -9.49
C LEU A 100 -5.52 -4.84 -9.68
N ILE A 101 -5.34 -4.36 -10.92
CA ILE A 101 -4.48 -3.22 -11.25
C ILE A 101 -4.99 -1.93 -10.58
N ALA A 102 -6.30 -1.68 -10.60
CA ALA A 102 -6.90 -0.52 -9.92
C ALA A 102 -6.69 -0.60 -8.40
N GLY A 103 -6.88 -1.78 -7.81
CA GLY A 103 -6.62 -2.00 -6.39
C GLY A 103 -5.14 -1.80 -6.04
N ARG A 104 -4.21 -2.28 -6.89
CA ARG A 104 -2.75 -2.06 -6.76
C ARG A 104 -2.39 -0.59 -6.78
N PHE A 105 -3.00 0.18 -7.68
CA PHE A 105 -2.81 1.62 -7.73
C PHE A 105 -3.26 2.28 -6.41
N LEU A 106 -4.45 1.93 -5.90
CA LEU A 106 -4.96 2.45 -4.63
C LEU A 106 -4.08 2.04 -3.43
N GLN A 107 -3.56 0.81 -3.43
CA GLN A 107 -2.57 0.37 -2.44
C GLN A 107 -1.29 1.20 -2.51
N GLY A 108 -0.80 1.52 -3.70
CA GLY A 108 0.37 2.38 -3.88
C GLY A 108 0.15 3.79 -3.31
N VAL A 109 -1.03 4.38 -3.52
CA VAL A 109 -1.41 5.66 -2.90
C VAL A 109 -1.48 5.55 -1.37
N GLY A 110 -2.09 4.49 -0.83
CA GLY A 110 -2.12 4.25 0.62
C GLY A 110 -0.71 4.12 1.21
N ALA A 111 0.15 3.36 0.53
CA ALA A 111 1.54 3.17 0.90
C ALA A 111 2.32 4.48 0.87
N SER A 112 2.17 5.33 -0.16
CA SER A 112 2.86 6.62 -0.23
C SER A 112 2.44 7.56 0.91
N LEU A 113 1.14 7.60 1.25
CA LEU A 113 0.61 8.39 2.36
C LEU A 113 1.16 7.93 3.71
N SER A 114 1.31 6.63 3.90
CA SER A 114 1.85 6.07 5.14
C SER A 114 3.38 6.16 5.25
N ALA A 115 4.11 6.15 4.12
CA ALA A 115 5.57 6.16 4.10
C ALA A 115 6.16 7.57 4.01
N GLY A 116 5.45 8.53 3.42
CA GLY A 116 5.96 9.88 3.16
C GLY A 116 6.09 10.78 4.39
N VAL A 117 5.81 10.28 5.59
CA VAL A 117 5.47 11.09 6.77
C VAL A 117 6.20 10.67 8.04
#